data_AF-A0A1G8QMT8-F1
#
_entry.id   AF-A0A1G8QMT8-F1
#
_cell.length_a   1.000
_cell.length_b   1.000
_cell.length_c   1.000
_cell.angle_alpha   90.00
_cell.angle_beta   90.00
_cell.angle_gamma   90.00
#
_symmetry.space_group_name_H-M   'P 1'
#
loop_
_entity.id
_entity.type
_entity.pdbx_description
1 polymer ?
#
loop_
_entity_poly.entity_id
_entity_poly.type
_entity_poly.pdbx_seq_one_letter_code
_entity_poly.pdbx_strand_id
1 'polypeptide(L)'
;MYSFPLGKYIKHITTNWYKEKPVLDPQLIKEIQCMTETVREQAYPDRHLRNMRFIIFDTETTGFHPYAGDEIISIGAVIIENGQIQENNFFHEYICPTVSIPPVVTKLTGITDNDVQNAPPPLPVLHKFLHFIGENYLVAHCADFDMNFLNSKLKKLCKTKLYNPVIDTMTLAYHLLPTNKSYGLDMLLKQHEIKVEGRHTALGDAVMTADLYVRFIEELERRGIHTLHSLESYIKSMHLLRRRTESGYASL
;
A
#
# COMPACT_ATOMS: atom_id res chain seq x y z
N MET A 1 0.12 -17.54 16.78
CA MET A 1 -1.36 -17.50 16.66
C MET A 1 -1.88 -16.55 17.73
N TYR A 2 -1.88 -15.24 17.45
CA TYR A 2 -2.35 -14.23 18.41
C TYR A 2 -3.86 -14.04 18.22
N SER A 3 -4.65 -14.67 19.10
CA SER A 3 -6.08 -14.37 19.21
C SER A 3 -6.23 -13.09 20.01
N PHE A 4 -6.50 -11.98 19.32
CA PHE A 4 -6.87 -10.72 19.96
C PHE A 4 -8.35 -10.78 20.36
N PRO A 5 -8.71 -10.53 21.64
CA PRO A 5 -10.09 -10.56 22.07
C PRO A 5 -10.82 -9.29 21.62
N LEU A 6 -11.42 -9.35 20.42
CA LEU A 6 -12.32 -8.31 19.87
C LEU A 6 -13.49 -7.96 20.81
N GLY A 7 -13.85 -8.86 21.73
CA GLY A 7 -15.05 -8.77 22.57
C GLY A 7 -15.08 -7.68 23.64
N LYS A 8 -14.00 -6.92 23.87
CA LYS A 8 -13.99 -5.83 24.88
C LYS A 8 -14.12 -4.41 24.31
N TYR A 9 -13.97 -4.22 23.01
CA TYR A 9 -13.83 -2.87 22.41
C TYR A 9 -15.00 -2.45 21.50
N ILE A 10 -16.01 -3.31 21.32
CA ILE A 10 -17.13 -3.06 20.41
C ILE A 10 -18.44 -3.08 21.20
N LYS A 11 -18.81 -1.95 21.79
CA LYS A 11 -20.19 -1.73 22.26
C LYS A 11 -20.87 -0.81 21.24
N HIS A 12 -21.65 -1.43 20.35
CA HIS A 12 -22.52 -0.81 19.35
C HIS A 12 -21.82 -0.08 18.19
N ILE A 13 -21.48 -0.81 17.13
CA ILE A 13 -21.29 -0.23 15.80
C ILE A 13 -22.57 -0.52 15.03
N THR A 14 -23.40 0.50 14.84
CA THR A 14 -24.57 0.45 13.95
C THR A 14 -24.11 0.70 12.51
N THR A 15 -24.89 0.24 11.53
CA THR A 15 -24.68 0.35 10.07
C THR A 15 -24.60 1.79 9.53
N ASN A 16 -24.54 2.81 10.40
CA ASN A 16 -24.32 4.21 10.08
C ASN A 16 -23.32 4.84 11.07
N TRP A 17 -22.19 4.18 11.31
CA TRP A 17 -21.20 4.56 12.34
C TRP A 17 -20.79 6.05 12.29
N TYR A 18 -20.86 6.71 11.14
CA TYR A 18 -20.54 8.13 10.96
C TYR A 18 -21.71 9.10 11.24
N LYS A 19 -22.97 8.69 11.05
CA LYS A 19 -24.14 9.56 11.25
C LYS A 19 -24.38 9.86 12.72
N GLU A 20 -23.95 8.95 13.60
CA GLU A 20 -24.09 9.08 15.05
C GLU A 20 -22.92 9.83 15.72
N LYS A 21 -21.95 10.37 14.94
CA LYS A 21 -20.68 10.93 15.45
C LYS A 21 -19.98 9.94 16.39
N PRO A 22 -19.34 8.91 15.83
CA PRO A 22 -18.78 7.82 16.61
C PRO A 22 -17.75 8.39 17.58
N VAL A 23 -17.89 8.03 18.85
CA VAL A 23 -16.84 8.31 19.84
C VAL A 23 -15.65 7.43 19.46
N LEU A 24 -14.64 8.06 18.87
CA LEU A 24 -13.39 7.37 18.55
C LEU A 24 -12.71 6.93 19.84
N ASP A 25 -12.22 5.69 19.88
CA ASP A 25 -11.50 5.16 21.02
C ASP A 25 -10.17 5.93 21.22
N PRO A 26 -10.02 6.72 22.30
CA PRO A 26 -8.81 7.51 22.53
C PRO A 26 -7.57 6.65 22.74
N GLN A 27 -7.72 5.44 23.28
CA GLN A 27 -6.61 4.52 23.48
C GLN A 27 -6.07 4.03 22.13
N LEU A 28 -6.98 3.68 21.22
CA LEU A 28 -6.61 3.22 19.89
C LEU A 28 -5.94 4.33 19.06
N ILE A 29 -6.41 5.58 19.19
CA ILE A 29 -5.76 6.75 18.58
C ILE A 29 -4.33 6.89 19.10
N LYS A 30 -4.14 6.77 20.42
CA LYS A 30 -2.82 6.89 21.05
C LYS A 30 -1.87 5.76 20.61
N GLU A 31 -2.38 4.53 20.49
CA GLU A 31 -1.61 3.38 19.99
C GLU A 31 -1.20 3.59 18.52
N ILE A 32 -2.10 4.06 17.66
CA ILE A 32 -1.78 4.42 16.27
C ILE A 32 -0.68 5.49 16.22
N GLN A 33 -0.82 6.57 17.00
CA GLN A 33 0.18 7.64 17.06
C GLN A 33 1.55 7.08 17.46
N CYS A 34 1.61 6.28 18.53
CA CYS A 34 2.84 5.65 18.99
C CYS A 34 3.48 4.76 17.91
N MET A 35 2.71 3.87 17.27
CA MET A 35 3.21 3.01 16.20
C MET A 35 3.80 3.82 15.03
N THR A 36 3.15 4.91 14.62
CA THR A 36 3.66 5.74 13.52
C THR A 36 4.96 6.48 13.85
N GLU A 37 5.17 6.86 15.12
CA GLU A 37 6.36 7.58 15.55
C GLU A 37 7.60 6.67 15.57
N THR A 38 7.46 5.40 15.98
CA THR A 38 8.58 4.46 16.08
C THR A 38 9.26 4.17 14.73
N VAL A 39 8.49 4.15 13.63
CA VAL A 39 9.01 3.88 12.28
C VAL A 39 10.06 4.90 11.83
N ARG A 40 10.03 6.12 12.38
CA ARG A 40 10.90 7.22 11.93
C ARG A 40 12.39 6.99 12.20
N GLU A 41 12.76 6.02 13.03
CA GLU A 41 14.11 5.91 13.60
C GLU A 41 15.00 4.84 12.97
N GLN A 42 14.54 4.08 11.95
CA GLN A 42 15.31 2.96 11.41
C GLN A 42 15.55 3.04 9.90
N ALA A 43 16.83 2.96 9.51
CA ALA A 43 17.26 2.67 8.15
C ALA A 43 18.33 1.57 8.20
N TYR A 44 18.16 0.52 7.38
CA TYR A 44 19.14 -0.55 7.19
C TYR A 44 19.72 -0.51 5.77
N PRO A 45 20.49 0.55 5.42
CA PRO A 45 20.86 0.86 4.04
C PRO A 45 21.65 -0.26 3.35
N ASP A 46 22.42 -1.04 4.12
CA ASP A 46 23.34 -2.05 3.59
C ASP A 46 22.76 -3.48 3.62
N ARG A 47 21.52 -3.67 4.11
CA ARG A 47 20.89 -4.99 4.08
C ARG A 47 20.59 -5.36 2.62
N HIS A 48 20.92 -6.61 2.26
CA HIS A 48 20.56 -7.16 0.95
C HIS A 48 19.04 -7.15 0.76
N LEU A 49 18.56 -6.64 -0.39
CA LEU A 49 17.13 -6.56 -0.74
C LEU A 49 16.44 -7.91 -0.58
N ARG A 50 17.08 -9.00 -1.02
CA ARG A 50 16.52 -10.35 -0.87
C ARG A 50 16.31 -10.77 0.58
N ASN A 51 17.12 -10.29 1.52
CA ASN A 51 17.03 -10.65 2.93
C ASN A 51 16.16 -9.66 3.72
N MET A 52 15.49 -8.74 3.04
CA MET A 52 14.58 -7.80 3.67
C MET A 52 13.17 -8.37 3.77
N ARG A 53 12.42 -7.75 4.67
CA ARG A 53 10.99 -7.92 4.83
C ARG A 53 10.29 -6.72 4.22
N PHE A 54 9.47 -6.96 3.20
CA PHE A 54 8.66 -5.95 2.52
C PHE A 54 7.18 -6.25 2.73
N ILE A 55 6.38 -5.21 2.86
CA ILE A 55 4.94 -5.31 2.97
C ILE A 55 4.34 -4.74 1.70
N ILE A 56 3.73 -5.60 0.91
CA ILE A 56 3.15 -5.24 -0.37
C ILE A 56 1.67 -5.03 -0.09
N PHE A 57 1.12 -3.89 -0.48
CA PHE A 57 -0.27 -3.58 -0.19
C PHE A 57 -0.94 -2.83 -1.34
N ASP A 58 -2.27 -2.88 -1.31
CA ASP A 58 -3.16 -2.18 -2.23
C ASP A 58 -4.46 -1.80 -1.49
N THR A 59 -5.13 -0.76 -1.97
CA THR A 59 -6.40 -0.28 -1.42
C THR A 59 -7.47 -0.14 -2.50
N GLU A 60 -8.70 -0.53 -2.14
CA GLU A 60 -9.87 -0.21 -2.94
C GLU A 60 -10.64 0.93 -2.30
N THR A 61 -11.18 1.82 -3.13
CA THR A 61 -11.76 3.09 -2.69
C THR A 61 -13.08 3.40 -3.41
N THR A 62 -13.85 4.36 -2.88
CA THR A 62 -15.08 4.84 -3.53
C THR A 62 -14.83 5.77 -4.71
N GLY A 63 -13.57 6.09 -5.03
CA GLY A 63 -13.18 7.05 -6.07
C GLY A 63 -11.71 7.44 -5.99
N PHE A 64 -11.31 8.56 -6.62
CA PHE A 64 -9.90 8.92 -6.78
C PHE A 64 -9.41 10.08 -5.90
N HIS A 65 -10.29 10.70 -5.13
CA HIS A 65 -10.04 11.98 -4.49
C HIS A 65 -10.23 11.91 -2.97
N PRO A 66 -9.21 11.47 -2.21
CA PRO A 66 -9.32 11.28 -0.75
C PRO A 66 -9.56 12.58 0.03
N TYR A 67 -9.24 13.73 -0.57
CA TYR A 67 -9.48 15.06 0.02
C TYR A 67 -10.83 15.66 -0.39
N ALA A 68 -11.51 15.08 -1.38
CA ALA A 68 -12.83 15.51 -1.85
C ALA A 68 -13.98 14.65 -1.30
N GLY A 69 -13.67 13.62 -0.49
CA GLY A 69 -14.66 12.81 0.21
C GLY A 69 -14.64 11.33 -0.11
N ASP A 70 -13.83 10.89 -1.08
CA ASP A 70 -13.69 9.45 -1.36
C ASP A 70 -13.04 8.72 -0.19
N GLU A 71 -13.46 7.48 0.03
CA GLU A 71 -13.05 6.68 1.18
C GLU A 71 -12.48 5.31 0.78
N ILE A 72 -11.61 4.78 1.64
CA ILE A 72 -11.11 3.40 1.54
C ILE A 72 -12.25 2.45 1.93
N ILE A 73 -12.45 1.41 1.14
CA ILE A 73 -13.44 0.34 1.35
C ILE A 73 -12.81 -1.05 1.51
N SER A 74 -11.56 -1.25 1.08
CA SER A 74 -10.79 -2.46 1.37
C SER A 74 -9.29 -2.18 1.43
N ILE A 75 -8.58 -2.96 2.24
CA ILE A 75 -7.11 -3.00 2.27
C ILE A 75 -6.68 -4.46 2.16
N GLY A 76 -5.77 -4.74 1.24
CA GLY A 76 -5.10 -6.03 1.09
C GLY A 76 -3.60 -5.86 1.23
N ALA A 77 -2.94 -6.79 1.94
CA ALA A 77 -1.50 -6.79 2.04
C ALA A 77 -0.90 -8.17 2.22
N VAL A 78 0.31 -8.34 1.72
CA VAL A 78 1.10 -9.56 1.80
C VAL A 78 2.53 -9.24 2.20
N ILE A 79 3.24 -10.25 2.69
CA ILE A 79 4.64 -10.11 3.10
C ILE A 79 5.53 -10.79 2.07
N ILE A 80 6.58 -10.10 1.65
CA ILE A 80 7.77 -10.72 1.06
C ILE A 80 8.85 -10.77 2.13
N GLU A 81 9.45 -11.95 2.32
CA GLU A 81 10.58 -12.15 3.22
C GLU A 81 11.53 -13.19 2.62
N ASN A 82 12.83 -12.95 2.69
CA ASN A 82 13.85 -13.80 2.05
C ASN A 82 13.63 -13.98 0.54
N GLY A 83 13.08 -12.94 -0.12
CA GLY A 83 12.76 -12.93 -1.55
C GLY A 83 11.58 -13.82 -1.94
N GLN A 84 10.73 -14.23 -0.98
CA GLN A 84 9.59 -15.11 -1.21
C GLN A 84 8.32 -14.54 -0.56
N ILE A 85 7.18 -14.75 -1.21
CA ILE A 85 5.87 -14.38 -0.68
C ILE A 85 5.51 -15.32 0.47
N GLN A 86 5.05 -14.77 1.58
CA GLN A 86 4.64 -15.53 2.77
C GLN A 86 3.15 -15.85 2.70
N GLU A 87 2.77 -16.89 1.96
CA GLU A 87 1.37 -17.26 1.66
C GLU A 87 0.49 -17.49 2.90
N ASN A 88 1.08 -17.86 4.03
CA ASN A 88 0.35 -18.13 5.27
C ASN A 88 0.04 -16.86 6.09
N ASN A 89 0.42 -15.67 5.62
CA ASN A 89 0.32 -14.44 6.38
C ASN A 89 -0.12 -13.26 5.51
N PHE A 90 -1.39 -13.28 5.12
CA PHE A 90 -2.04 -12.20 4.38
C PHE A 90 -2.93 -11.36 5.30
N PHE A 91 -3.03 -10.08 4.98
CA PHE A 91 -3.97 -9.15 5.59
C PHE A 91 -5.03 -8.79 4.56
N HIS A 92 -6.30 -8.90 4.93
CA HIS A 92 -7.41 -8.40 4.12
C HIS A 92 -8.57 -8.00 5.03
N GLU A 93 -9.00 -6.75 4.92
CA GLU A 93 -10.11 -6.21 5.71
C GLU A 93 -10.94 -5.27 4.83
N TYR A 94 -12.27 -5.47 4.86
CA TYR A 94 -13.21 -4.45 4.39
C TYR A 94 -13.33 -3.32 5.41
N ILE A 95 -13.67 -2.13 4.92
CA ILE A 95 -13.88 -0.93 5.73
C ILE A 95 -15.26 -0.37 5.41
N CYS A 96 -16.05 -0.09 6.43
CA CYS A 96 -17.36 0.53 6.24
C CYS A 96 -17.20 2.02 5.86
N PRO A 97 -17.57 2.44 4.63
CA PRO A 97 -17.46 3.84 4.22
C PRO A 97 -18.60 4.68 4.79
N THR A 98 -18.44 6.00 4.72
CA THR A 98 -19.52 6.95 5.06
C THR A 98 -20.39 7.37 3.87
N VAL A 99 -20.05 6.93 2.68
CA VAL A 99 -20.70 7.24 1.41
C VAL A 99 -21.04 5.94 0.69
N SER A 100 -22.09 5.96 -0.13
CA SER A 100 -22.43 4.81 -0.98
C SER A 100 -21.33 4.58 -2.02
N ILE A 101 -21.07 3.32 -2.34
CA ILE A 101 -20.09 2.94 -3.37
C ILE A 101 -20.67 3.29 -4.76
N PRO A 102 -20.00 4.10 -5.58
CA PRO A 102 -20.48 4.41 -6.91
C PRO A 102 -20.58 3.14 -7.80
N PRO A 103 -21.59 3.03 -8.69
CA PRO A 103 -21.76 1.84 -9.54
C PRO A 103 -20.55 1.52 -10.41
N VAL A 104 -19.76 2.53 -10.81
CA VAL A 104 -18.52 2.34 -11.57
C VAL A 104 -17.44 1.63 -10.76
N VAL A 105 -17.35 1.92 -9.45
CA VAL A 105 -16.43 1.26 -8.52
C VAL A 105 -16.88 -0.18 -8.32
N THR A 106 -18.17 -0.40 -8.02
CA THR A 106 -18.70 -1.77 -7.88
C THR A 106 -18.49 -2.61 -9.14
N LYS A 107 -18.65 -2.03 -10.33
CA LYS A 107 -18.38 -2.72 -11.59
C LYS A 107 -16.90 -3.10 -11.74
N LEU A 108 -16.00 -2.25 -11.26
CA LEU A 108 -14.56 -2.46 -11.35
C LEU A 108 -14.07 -3.49 -10.34
N THR A 109 -14.46 -3.34 -9.08
CA THR A 109 -13.88 -4.06 -7.93
C THR A 109 -14.73 -5.23 -7.47
N GLY A 110 -16.00 -5.28 -7.89
CA GLY A 110 -16.99 -6.21 -7.38
C GLY A 110 -17.50 -5.89 -5.97
N ILE A 111 -16.95 -4.88 -5.29
CA ILE A 111 -17.35 -4.51 -3.92
C ILE A 111 -18.66 -3.72 -3.96
N THR A 112 -19.65 -4.20 -3.24
CA THR A 112 -20.98 -3.60 -3.11
C THR A 112 -21.17 -2.97 -1.73
N ASP A 113 -22.15 -2.08 -1.59
CA ASP A 113 -22.54 -1.54 -0.27
C ASP A 113 -22.89 -2.67 0.73
N ASN A 114 -23.41 -3.81 0.24
CA ASN A 114 -23.77 -4.95 1.08
C ASN A 114 -22.54 -5.65 1.70
N ASP A 115 -21.41 -5.64 1.00
CA ASP A 115 -20.17 -6.24 1.49
C ASP A 115 -19.54 -5.41 2.62
N VAL A 116 -19.73 -4.09 2.58
CA VAL A 116 -19.06 -3.14 3.49
C VAL A 116 -19.96 -2.55 4.58
N GLN A 117 -21.30 -2.64 4.47
CA GLN A 117 -22.22 -2.04 5.45
C GLN A 117 -22.03 -2.54 6.89
N ASN A 118 -21.59 -3.79 7.05
CA ASN A 118 -21.33 -4.42 8.35
C ASN A 118 -19.83 -4.55 8.65
N ALA A 119 -18.97 -4.04 7.78
CA ALA A 119 -17.53 -4.06 7.99
C ALA A 119 -17.13 -3.13 9.16
N PRO A 120 -15.97 -3.32 9.79
CA PRO A 120 -15.51 -2.43 10.84
C PRO A 120 -15.29 -0.99 10.31
N PRO A 121 -15.42 0.03 11.17
CA PRO A 121 -15.07 1.40 10.80
C PRO A 121 -13.55 1.53 10.57
N PRO A 122 -13.08 2.62 9.95
CA PRO A 122 -11.68 2.75 9.54
C PRO A 122 -10.67 2.66 10.70
N LEU A 123 -10.97 3.21 11.88
CA LEU A 123 -10.02 3.30 13.00
C LEU A 123 -9.46 1.92 13.45
N PRO A 124 -10.29 0.90 13.79
CA PRO A 124 -9.80 -0.43 14.14
C PRO A 124 -9.08 -1.14 12.99
N VAL A 125 -9.51 -0.94 11.73
CA VAL A 125 -8.83 -1.55 10.57
C VAL A 125 -7.45 -0.93 10.37
N LEU A 126 -7.33 0.40 10.45
CA LEU A 126 -6.04 1.09 10.40
C LEU A 126 -5.12 0.63 11.53
N HIS A 127 -5.62 0.48 12.76
CA HIS A 127 -4.81 -0.04 13.85
C HIS A 127 -4.26 -1.45 13.55
N LYS A 128 -5.11 -2.38 13.10
CA LYS A 128 -4.68 -3.73 12.70
C LYS A 128 -3.66 -3.69 11.56
N PHE A 129 -3.90 -2.83 10.57
CA PHE A 129 -3.00 -2.65 9.43
C PHE A 129 -1.64 -2.12 9.87
N LEU A 130 -1.59 -1.11 10.73
CA LEU A 130 -0.34 -0.58 11.30
C LEU A 130 0.44 -1.66 12.07
N HIS A 131 -0.26 -2.52 12.81
CA HIS A 131 0.38 -3.65 13.49
C HIS A 131 0.94 -4.68 12.48
N PHE A 132 0.22 -4.95 11.40
CA PHE A 132 0.64 -5.87 10.35
C PHE A 132 1.89 -5.36 9.61
N ILE A 133 1.90 -4.08 9.24
CA ILE A 133 3.02 -3.50 8.48
C ILE A 133 4.26 -3.26 9.36
N GLY A 134 4.06 -2.93 10.64
CA GLY A 134 5.14 -2.56 11.56
C GLY A 134 6.02 -1.44 11.00
N GLU A 135 7.34 -1.59 11.18
CA GLU A 135 8.36 -0.63 10.73
C GLU A 135 8.94 -0.97 9.35
N ASN A 136 8.35 -1.93 8.64
CA ASN A 136 8.89 -2.45 7.40
C ASN A 136 8.72 -1.49 6.22
N TYR A 137 9.48 -1.74 5.16
CA TYR A 137 9.30 -1.06 3.87
C TYR A 137 7.97 -1.45 3.26
N LEU A 138 7.22 -0.44 2.81
CA LEU A 138 5.98 -0.63 2.08
C LEU A 138 6.26 -0.64 0.59
N VAL A 139 5.52 -1.47 -0.13
CA VAL A 139 5.59 -1.59 -1.58
C VAL A 139 4.18 -1.54 -2.13
N ALA A 140 3.95 -0.70 -3.12
CA ALA A 140 2.65 -0.61 -3.81
C ALA A 140 2.87 -0.25 -5.28
N HIS A 141 1.82 -0.35 -6.09
CA HIS A 141 1.85 0.06 -7.49
C HIS A 141 1.11 1.38 -7.66
N CYS A 142 1.80 2.43 -8.13
CA CYS A 142 1.28 3.81 -8.07
C CYS A 142 1.05 4.24 -6.61
N ALA A 143 2.04 3.97 -5.75
CA ALA A 143 1.92 4.05 -4.29
C ALA A 143 1.39 5.38 -3.74
N ASP A 144 1.58 6.51 -4.44
CA ASP A 144 1.04 7.80 -4.03
C ASP A 144 -0.49 7.78 -3.89
N PHE A 145 -1.19 6.97 -4.70
CA PHE A 145 -2.64 6.79 -4.60
C PHE A 145 -3.03 6.26 -3.22
N ASP A 146 -2.57 5.05 -2.88
CA ASP A 146 -2.90 4.37 -1.62
C ASP A 146 -2.41 5.15 -0.40
N MET A 147 -1.19 5.69 -0.48
CA MET A 147 -0.60 6.48 0.60
C MET A 147 -1.39 7.75 0.86
N ASN A 148 -1.94 8.42 -0.16
CA ASN A 148 -2.79 9.59 0.04
C ASN A 148 -4.11 9.24 0.73
N PHE A 149 -4.73 8.11 0.39
CA PHE A 149 -5.93 7.63 1.06
C PHE A 149 -5.67 7.29 2.54
N LEU A 150 -4.64 6.49 2.81
CA LEU A 150 -4.25 6.11 4.17
C LEU A 150 -3.89 7.34 5.01
N ASN A 151 -3.05 8.23 4.50
CA ASN A 151 -2.61 9.41 5.22
C ASN A 151 -3.74 10.43 5.41
N SER A 152 -4.65 10.58 4.45
CA SER A 152 -5.85 11.42 4.62
C SER A 152 -6.69 10.91 5.80
N LYS A 153 -6.92 9.59 5.88
CA LYS A 153 -7.72 8.99 6.95
C LYS A 153 -7.00 9.05 8.31
N LEU A 154 -5.71 8.71 8.37
CA LEU A 154 -4.89 8.81 9.59
C LEU A 154 -4.80 10.25 10.11
N LYS A 155 -4.64 11.23 9.23
CA LYS A 155 -4.60 12.65 9.62
C LYS A 155 -5.95 13.11 10.17
N LYS A 156 -7.06 12.67 9.56
CA LYS A 156 -8.41 13.02 10.01
C LYS A 156 -8.72 12.43 11.38
N LEU A 157 -8.43 11.15 11.59
CA LEU A 157 -8.83 10.40 12.79
C LEU A 157 -7.82 10.52 13.94
N CYS A 158 -6.53 10.47 13.63
CA CYS A 158 -5.46 10.29 14.62
C CYS A 158 -4.41 11.41 14.62
N LYS A 159 -4.52 12.41 13.73
CA LYS A 159 -3.54 13.51 13.59
C LYS A 159 -2.11 13.02 13.30
N THR A 160 -1.96 11.86 12.67
CA THR A 160 -0.68 11.30 12.24
C THR A 160 -0.71 10.88 10.76
N LYS A 161 0.37 10.29 10.26
CA LYS A 161 0.52 9.70 8.93
C LYS A 161 1.48 8.51 8.99
N LEU A 162 1.55 7.73 7.92
CA LEU A 162 2.59 6.72 7.76
C LEU A 162 3.95 7.38 7.52
N TYR A 163 4.96 6.86 8.20
CA TYR A 163 6.37 7.26 8.06
C TYR A 163 7.24 6.15 7.49
N ASN A 164 6.65 4.98 7.21
CA ASN A 164 7.34 3.87 6.56
C ASN A 164 7.96 4.34 5.23
N PRO A 165 9.18 3.88 4.91
CA PRO A 165 9.72 4.07 3.59
C PRO A 165 8.88 3.30 2.57
N VAL A 166 8.64 3.93 1.42
CA VAL A 166 7.75 3.41 0.37
C VAL A 166 8.56 3.19 -0.91
N ILE A 167 8.32 2.05 -1.56
CA ILE A 167 8.81 1.74 -2.90
C ILE A 167 7.60 1.64 -3.82
N ASP A 168 7.58 2.47 -4.86
CA ASP A 168 6.58 2.37 -5.92
C ASP A 168 7.08 1.48 -7.05
N THR A 169 6.40 0.37 -7.28
CA THR A 169 6.73 -0.58 -8.35
C THR A 169 6.53 0.03 -9.74
N MET A 170 5.63 1.00 -9.92
CA MET A 170 5.45 1.69 -11.20
C MET A 170 6.69 2.54 -11.53
N THR A 171 7.17 3.32 -10.56
CA THR A 171 8.42 4.09 -10.69
C THR A 171 9.64 3.19 -10.87
N LEU A 172 9.71 2.06 -10.15
CA LEU A 172 10.79 1.10 -10.33
C LEU A 172 10.78 0.48 -11.73
N ALA A 173 9.60 0.10 -12.23
CA ALA A 173 9.42 -0.42 -13.59
C ALA A 173 9.87 0.60 -14.64
N TYR A 174 9.57 1.88 -14.45
CA TYR A 174 10.03 2.97 -15.32
C TYR A 174 11.56 2.99 -15.47
N HIS A 175 12.30 2.77 -14.38
CA HIS A 175 13.76 2.73 -14.43
C HIS A 175 14.31 1.41 -14.97
N LEU A 176 13.69 0.29 -14.62
CA LEU A 176 14.14 -1.03 -15.06
C LEU A 176 13.87 -1.28 -16.55
N LEU A 177 12.78 -0.72 -17.08
CA LEU A 177 12.20 -1.03 -18.40
C LEU A 177 11.94 0.26 -19.21
N PRO A 178 12.97 1.10 -19.48
CA PRO A 178 12.79 2.47 -19.98
C PRO A 178 12.15 2.58 -21.38
N THR A 179 12.07 1.48 -22.13
CA THR A 179 11.47 1.42 -23.47
C THR A 179 9.99 1.05 -23.46
N ASN A 180 9.40 0.77 -22.29
CA ASN A 180 7.99 0.42 -22.18
C ASN A 180 7.09 1.62 -22.48
N LYS A 181 6.00 1.36 -23.21
CA LYS A 181 4.99 2.37 -23.57
C LYS A 181 4.03 2.70 -22.42
N SER A 182 3.90 1.81 -21.45
CA SER A 182 3.04 1.94 -20.27
C SER A 182 3.63 1.15 -19.12
N TYR A 183 3.35 1.60 -17.90
CA TYR A 183 3.80 1.00 -16.65
C TYR A 183 2.64 0.60 -15.74
N GLY A 184 1.41 0.57 -16.27
CA GLY A 184 0.27 0.07 -15.50
C GLY A 184 0.39 -1.42 -15.18
N LEU A 185 -0.17 -1.83 -14.04
CA LEU A 185 -0.04 -3.19 -13.51
C LEU A 185 -0.36 -4.26 -14.56
N ASP A 186 -1.49 -4.16 -15.27
CA ASP A 186 -1.88 -5.16 -16.28
C ASP A 186 -0.83 -5.40 -17.39
N MET A 187 -0.17 -4.32 -17.82
CA MET A 187 0.89 -4.39 -18.83
C MET A 187 2.12 -5.10 -18.28
N LEU A 188 2.51 -4.76 -17.04
CA LEU A 188 3.68 -5.36 -16.38
C LEU A 188 3.43 -6.83 -16.05
N LEU A 189 2.25 -7.18 -15.55
CA LEU A 189 1.86 -8.58 -15.30
C LEU A 189 1.95 -9.42 -16.56
N LYS A 190 1.42 -8.91 -17.68
CA LYS A 190 1.51 -9.58 -18.98
C LYS A 190 2.96 -9.73 -19.45
N GLN A 191 3.76 -8.69 -19.37
CA GLN A 191 5.16 -8.70 -19.81
C GLN A 191 6.02 -9.69 -19.00
N HIS A 192 5.72 -9.85 -17.72
CA HIS A 192 6.43 -10.76 -16.83
C HIS A 192 5.78 -12.14 -16.71
N GLU A 193 4.77 -12.46 -17.52
CA GLU A 193 4.07 -13.74 -17.49
C GLU A 193 3.55 -14.10 -16.08
N ILE A 194 3.06 -13.10 -15.36
CA ILE A 194 2.41 -13.27 -14.05
C ILE A 194 0.93 -13.56 -14.28
N LYS A 195 0.41 -14.57 -13.58
CA LYS A 195 -0.99 -14.96 -13.65
C LYS A 195 -1.86 -13.84 -13.06
N VAL A 196 -2.92 -13.47 -13.78
CA VAL A 196 -3.89 -12.48 -13.30
C VAL A 196 -4.98 -13.18 -12.51
N GLU A 197 -4.97 -13.05 -11.19
CA GLU A 197 -5.97 -13.60 -10.28
C GLU A 197 -6.41 -12.55 -9.26
N GLY A 198 -7.72 -12.39 -9.07
CA GLY A 198 -8.25 -11.42 -8.11
C GLY A 198 -7.96 -9.95 -8.47
N ARG A 199 -7.79 -9.63 -9.75
CA ARG A 199 -7.61 -8.25 -10.23
C ARG A 199 -8.77 -7.36 -9.78
N HIS A 200 -8.44 -6.15 -9.32
CA HIS A 200 -9.40 -5.20 -8.72
C HIS A 200 -10.02 -5.72 -7.41
N THR A 201 -9.26 -6.56 -6.70
CA THR A 201 -9.46 -6.78 -5.28
C THR A 201 -8.17 -6.38 -4.58
N ALA A 202 -8.29 -5.69 -3.45
CA ALA A 202 -7.12 -5.20 -2.72
C ALA A 202 -6.09 -6.31 -2.42
N LEU A 203 -6.57 -7.51 -2.05
CA LEU A 203 -5.66 -8.63 -1.79
C LEU A 203 -5.06 -9.21 -3.09
N GLY A 204 -5.86 -9.40 -4.14
CA GLY A 204 -5.36 -9.93 -5.41
C GLY A 204 -4.33 -8.99 -6.05
N ASP A 205 -4.58 -7.68 -6.04
CA ASP A 205 -3.64 -6.69 -6.56
C ASP A 205 -2.37 -6.61 -5.71
N ALA A 206 -2.45 -6.76 -4.39
CA ALA A 206 -1.27 -6.88 -3.52
C ALA A 206 -0.44 -8.15 -3.83
N VAL A 207 -1.08 -9.30 -4.05
CA VAL A 207 -0.39 -10.56 -4.43
C VAL A 207 0.30 -10.41 -5.78
N MET A 208 -0.40 -9.93 -6.80
CA MET A 208 0.18 -9.73 -8.14
C MET A 208 1.31 -8.70 -8.14
N THR A 209 1.19 -7.65 -7.33
CA THR A 209 2.26 -6.66 -7.12
C THR A 209 3.45 -7.29 -6.42
N ALA A 210 3.23 -8.24 -5.51
CA ALA A 210 4.29 -8.98 -4.83
C ALA A 210 5.05 -9.88 -5.81
N ASP A 211 4.35 -10.65 -6.64
CA ASP A 211 4.97 -11.44 -7.71
C ASP A 211 5.81 -10.58 -8.65
N LEU A 212 5.29 -9.42 -9.05
CA LEU A 212 6.02 -8.45 -9.87
C LEU A 212 7.27 -7.94 -9.15
N TYR A 213 7.15 -7.62 -7.87
CA TYR A 213 8.26 -7.08 -7.08
C TYR A 213 9.37 -8.11 -6.85
N VAL A 214 9.05 -9.40 -6.64
CA VAL A 214 10.05 -10.49 -6.59
C VAL A 214 10.90 -10.49 -7.88
N ARG A 215 10.25 -10.41 -9.05
CA ARG A 215 10.97 -10.38 -10.34
C ARG A 215 11.82 -9.12 -10.51
N PHE A 216 11.39 -7.99 -9.95
CA PHE A 216 12.19 -6.76 -9.94
C PHE A 216 13.41 -6.89 -9.01
N ILE A 217 13.30 -7.55 -7.86
CA ILE A 217 14.46 -7.85 -7.01
C ILE A 217 15.47 -8.69 -7.80
N GLU A 218 15.03 -9.74 -8.49
CA GLU A 218 15.92 -10.58 -9.31
C GLU A 218 16.60 -9.81 -10.45
N GLU A 219 15.87 -8.91 -11.12
CA GLU A 219 16.44 -8.03 -12.16
C GLU A 219 17.46 -7.05 -11.57
N LEU A 220 17.18 -6.46 -10.41
CA LEU A 220 18.11 -5.57 -9.70
C LEU A 220 19.38 -6.31 -9.32
N GLU A 221 19.27 -7.54 -8.79
CA GLU A 221 20.42 -8.39 -8.47
C GLU A 221 21.27 -8.70 -9.71
N ARG A 222 20.64 -9.00 -10.86
CA ARG A 222 21.37 -9.20 -12.13
C ARG A 222 22.10 -7.94 -12.62
N ARG A 223 21.66 -6.74 -12.20
CA ARG A 223 22.31 -5.46 -12.48
C ARG A 223 23.35 -5.05 -11.41
N GLY A 224 23.63 -5.92 -10.45
CA GLY A 224 24.57 -5.64 -9.35
C GLY A 224 23.99 -4.74 -8.25
N ILE A 225 22.68 -4.51 -8.24
CA ILE A 225 21.98 -3.69 -7.24
C ILE A 225 21.43 -4.63 -6.18
N HIS A 226 22.16 -4.75 -5.08
CA HIS A 226 21.85 -5.74 -4.04
C HIS A 226 21.28 -5.15 -2.76
N THR A 227 21.40 -3.86 -2.49
CA THR A 227 21.03 -3.23 -1.20
C THR A 227 20.10 -2.05 -1.43
N LEU A 228 19.44 -1.57 -0.36
CA LEU A 228 18.65 -0.35 -0.44
C LEU A 228 19.48 0.86 -0.84
N HIS A 229 20.70 0.98 -0.29
CA HIS A 229 21.59 2.08 -0.65
C HIS A 229 21.92 2.11 -2.15
N SER A 230 22.20 0.94 -2.74
CA SER A 230 22.48 0.87 -4.18
C SER A 230 21.23 1.09 -5.02
N LEU A 231 20.05 0.65 -4.56
CA LEU A 231 18.77 0.94 -5.21
C LEU A 231 18.45 2.45 -5.20
N GLU A 232 18.60 3.11 -4.05
CA GLU A 232 18.40 4.56 -3.94
C GLU A 232 19.38 5.32 -4.85
N SER A 233 20.64 4.91 -4.87
CA SER A 233 21.67 5.50 -5.72
C SER A 233 21.35 5.31 -7.20
N TYR A 234 20.87 4.12 -7.58
CA TYR A 234 20.40 3.83 -8.93
C TYR A 234 19.27 4.76 -9.36
N ILE A 235 18.20 4.87 -8.56
CA ILE A 235 17.06 5.74 -8.84
C ILE A 235 17.50 7.21 -8.95
N LYS A 236 18.33 7.69 -8.01
CA LYS A 236 18.88 9.06 -8.03
C LYS A 236 19.72 9.33 -9.28
N SER A 237 20.60 8.40 -9.65
CA SER A 237 21.45 8.55 -10.83
C SER A 237 20.65 8.65 -12.13
N MET A 238 19.60 7.85 -12.27
CA MET A 238 18.71 7.85 -13.43
C MET A 238 17.91 9.17 -13.52
N HIS A 239 17.48 9.72 -12.38
CA HIS A 239 16.85 11.04 -12.34
C HIS A 239 17.81 12.16 -12.78
N LEU A 240 19.09 12.09 -12.37
CA LEU A 240 20.11 13.07 -12.76
C LEU A 240 20.52 12.99 -14.23
N LEU A 241 20.68 11.79 -14.79
CA LEU A 241 20.98 11.61 -16.21
C LEU A 241 19.88 12.20 -17.09
N ARG A 242 18.62 12.07 -16.67
CA ARG A 242 17.48 12.63 -17.38
C ARG A 242 17.43 14.15 -17.37
N ARG A 243 17.74 14.80 -16.24
CA ARG A 243 17.84 16.28 -16.20
C ARG A 243 18.89 16.79 -17.17
N ARG A 244 20.01 16.07 -17.33
CA ARG A 244 21.06 16.43 -18.29
C ARG A 244 20.59 16.29 -19.73
N THR A 245 19.89 15.21 -20.08
CA THR A 245 19.34 15.04 -21.43
C THR A 245 18.25 16.05 -21.74
N GLU A 246 17.37 16.39 -20.79
CA GLU A 246 16.32 17.39 -20.97
C GLU A 246 16.89 18.83 -21.03
N SER A 247 17.96 19.14 -20.29
CA SER A 247 18.66 20.42 -20.39
C SER A 247 19.54 20.56 -21.66
N GLY A 248 19.92 19.45 -22.30
CA GLY A 248 20.71 19.44 -23.53
C GLY A 248 19.91 19.76 -24.80
N TYR A 249 18.58 19.77 -24.72
CA TYR A 249 17.68 20.16 -25.81
C TYR A 249 17.18 21.62 -25.70
N ALA A 250 17.60 22.37 -24.68
CA ALA A 250 17.19 23.77 -24.47
C ALA A 250 18.15 24.81 -25.10
N SER A 251 19.12 24.38 -25.91
CA SER A 251 20.12 25.27 -26.53
C SER A 251 20.54 24.83 -27.93
N LEU A 252 19.55 24.53 -28.78
CA LEU A 252 19.62 24.55 -30.25
C LEU A 252 18.33 25.18 -30.78
#